data_AF-A0A963P9Z2-F1
#
_entry.id   AF-A0A963P9Z2-F1
#
_cell.length_a   1.000
_cell.length_b   1.000
_cell.length_c   1.000
_cell.angle_alpha   90.00
_cell.angle_beta   90.00
_cell.angle_gamma   90.00
#
_symmetry.space_group_name_H-M   'P 1'
#
loop_
_entity.id
_entity.type
_entity.pdbx_description
1 polymer ?
#
loop_
_entity_poly.entity_id
_entity_poly.type
_entity_poly.pdbx_seq_one_letter_code
_entity_poly.pdbx_strand_id
1 'polypeptide(L)'
;MSLSPEHVLAGAQRPSARTADRPRLLIAGATGVLGNAVVRRLVGMHRARHTDVLATMPMHQGMRHVDLHVVPLAEAGHDDFSRWPRLTADIAVVMFDPPRMFYGREKALWTPRPDQLPALGAWLANCGIHTLAVVLPHAQGSLPESLKSGLANLDEHALAALPIDRLILVRSARKPARAAHRHPLDRLAGWMLGVTRFMVPASEQPVRAARVAELVDLALHELPRGSHVLAPALVWQAAQGDSLHMRRLLRRHAAGGTGPQAGAPAPATPARPAA
;
A
#
# COMPACT_ATOMS: atom_id res chain seq x y z
N MET A 1 28.68 40.48 -26.98
CA MET A 1 28.82 39.72 -25.71
C MET A 1 29.28 38.31 -26.06
N SER A 2 30.59 38.10 -26.14
CA SER A 2 31.18 36.78 -26.39
C SER A 2 31.22 35.99 -25.08
N LEU A 3 30.45 34.90 -25.01
CA LEU A 3 30.52 33.98 -23.87
C LEU A 3 31.82 33.18 -23.97
N SER A 4 32.70 33.36 -22.99
CA SER A 4 33.99 32.66 -22.97
C SER A 4 33.81 31.14 -22.83
N PRO A 5 34.61 30.32 -23.53
CA PRO A 5 34.50 28.86 -23.52
C PRO A 5 34.71 28.26 -22.12
N GLU A 6 35.51 28.89 -21.26
CA GLU A 6 35.61 28.51 -19.84
C GLU A 6 34.27 28.58 -19.08
N HIS A 7 33.39 29.54 -19.39
CA HIS A 7 32.06 29.62 -18.78
C HIS A 7 31.11 28.53 -19.28
N VAL A 8 31.28 28.07 -20.53
CA VAL A 8 30.51 26.95 -21.09
C VAL A 8 30.94 25.63 -20.44
N LEU A 9 32.25 25.42 -20.26
CA LEU A 9 32.80 24.22 -19.63
C LEU A 9 32.45 24.14 -18.14
N ALA A 10 32.52 25.28 -17.43
CA ALA A 10 32.11 25.36 -16.03
C ALA A 10 30.59 25.08 -15.84
N GLY A 11 29.76 25.43 -16.82
CA GLY A 11 28.34 25.09 -16.84
C GLY A 11 28.08 23.59 -17.06
N ALA A 12 28.88 22.95 -17.92
CA ALA A 12 28.77 21.51 -18.20
C ALA A 12 29.33 20.62 -17.08
N GLN A 13 30.29 21.14 -16.30
CA GLN A 13 30.92 20.44 -15.16
C GLN A 13 30.23 20.72 -13.82
N ARG A 14 29.32 21.69 -13.75
CA ARG A 14 28.39 21.72 -12.61
C ARG A 14 27.64 20.40 -12.63
N PRO A 15 27.65 19.60 -11.54
CA PRO A 15 26.75 18.47 -11.44
C PRO A 15 25.38 19.06 -11.71
N SER A 16 24.75 18.66 -12.83
CA SER A 16 23.44 19.18 -13.20
C SER A 16 22.60 19.04 -11.96
N ALA A 17 22.19 20.18 -11.38
CA ALA A 17 21.27 20.19 -10.27
C ALA A 17 20.15 19.26 -10.72
N ARG A 18 20.12 18.11 -10.07
CA ARG A 18 19.54 16.90 -10.61
C ARG A 18 18.16 17.26 -11.16
N THR A 19 17.86 16.82 -12.38
CA THR A 19 16.47 16.56 -12.77
C THR A 19 15.90 15.35 -11.98
N ALA A 20 16.61 14.86 -10.97
CA ALA A 20 16.04 14.24 -9.77
C ALA A 20 15.52 15.38 -8.89
N ASP A 21 14.23 15.43 -8.61
CA ASP A 21 13.90 14.95 -7.27
C ASP A 21 12.52 14.30 -7.18
N ARG A 22 11.95 13.91 -8.32
CA ARG A 22 10.65 13.21 -8.33
C ARG A 22 10.89 11.70 -8.42
N PRO A 23 10.39 10.92 -7.44
CA PRO A 23 10.60 9.49 -7.38
C PRO A 23 9.95 8.79 -8.58
N ARG A 24 10.49 7.62 -8.93
CA ARG A 24 9.84 6.63 -9.78
C ARG A 24 8.90 5.79 -8.94
N LEU A 25 7.66 5.70 -9.38
CA LEU A 25 6.60 4.98 -8.69
C LEU A 25 6.33 3.67 -9.42
N LEU A 26 6.28 2.55 -8.69
CA LEU A 26 5.84 1.27 -9.20
C LEU A 26 4.51 0.88 -8.54
N ILE A 27 3.52 0.49 -9.33
CA ILE A 27 2.19 0.13 -8.84
C ILE A 27 1.88 -1.32 -9.25
N ALA A 28 1.61 -2.14 -8.24
CA ALA A 28 1.11 -3.50 -8.40
C ALA A 28 -0.36 -3.58 -7.97
N GLY A 29 -1.19 -4.30 -8.74
CA GLY A 29 -2.61 -4.45 -8.41
C GLY A 29 -3.44 -3.19 -8.63
N ALA A 30 -3.12 -2.44 -9.69
CA ALA A 30 -3.87 -1.26 -10.15
C ALA A 30 -5.27 -1.57 -10.72
N THR A 31 -5.85 -2.68 -10.32
CA THR A 31 -7.14 -3.22 -10.74
C THR A 31 -8.29 -2.69 -9.87
N GLY A 32 -9.53 -2.87 -10.34
CA GLY A 32 -10.73 -2.54 -9.56
C GLY A 32 -10.93 -1.05 -9.24
N VAL A 33 -11.66 -0.77 -8.16
CA VAL A 33 -12.07 0.60 -7.78
C VAL A 33 -10.94 1.32 -7.07
N LEU A 34 -10.28 0.61 -6.17
CA LEU A 34 -9.21 1.14 -5.34
C LEU A 34 -7.97 1.38 -6.20
N GLY A 35 -7.58 0.40 -7.02
CA GLY A 35 -6.43 0.52 -7.90
C GLY A 35 -6.56 1.72 -8.85
N ASN A 36 -7.70 1.85 -9.52
CA ASN A 36 -7.96 2.99 -10.41
C ASN A 36 -8.00 4.33 -9.63
N ALA A 37 -8.58 4.38 -8.44
CA ALA A 37 -8.60 5.60 -7.62
C ALA A 37 -7.19 6.03 -7.19
N VAL A 38 -6.34 5.08 -6.78
CA VAL A 38 -4.94 5.32 -6.38
C VAL A 38 -4.11 5.77 -7.57
N VAL A 39 -4.19 5.07 -8.71
CA VAL A 39 -3.47 5.46 -9.93
C VAL A 39 -3.88 6.88 -10.36
N ARG A 40 -5.18 7.17 -10.47
CA ARG A 40 -5.67 8.51 -10.85
C ARG A 40 -5.18 9.59 -9.90
N ARG A 41 -5.16 9.30 -8.59
CA ARG A 41 -4.67 10.24 -7.58
C ARG A 41 -3.18 10.48 -7.72
N LEU A 42 -2.36 9.42 -7.68
CA LEU A 42 -0.90 9.54 -7.69
C LEU A 42 -0.37 10.15 -9.01
N VAL A 43 -0.95 9.74 -10.14
CA VAL A 43 -0.62 10.30 -11.46
C VAL A 43 -1.12 11.75 -11.59
N GLY A 44 -2.35 12.02 -11.15
CA GLY A 44 -2.94 13.37 -11.22
C GLY A 44 -2.25 14.40 -10.32
N MET A 45 -1.60 13.96 -9.24
CA MET A 45 -0.82 14.84 -8.36
C MET A 45 0.59 15.14 -8.92
N HIS A 46 1.01 14.50 -10.02
CA HIS A 46 2.28 14.71 -10.71
C HIS A 46 3.54 14.68 -9.80
N ARG A 47 3.48 13.89 -8.72
CA ARG A 47 4.55 13.78 -7.72
C ARG A 47 5.65 12.83 -8.13
N ALA A 48 5.34 11.83 -8.94
CA ALA A 48 6.31 10.91 -9.50
C ALA A 48 6.80 11.43 -10.86
N ARG A 49 8.08 11.20 -11.17
CA ARG A 49 8.63 11.47 -12.51
C ARG A 49 8.02 10.50 -13.53
N HIS A 50 7.85 9.26 -13.11
CA HIS A 50 7.40 8.17 -13.94
C HIS A 50 6.65 7.15 -13.09
N THR A 51 5.55 6.59 -13.61
CA THR A 51 4.76 5.56 -12.93
C THR A 51 4.73 4.29 -13.75
N ASP A 52 5.35 3.24 -13.23
CA ASP A 52 5.41 1.91 -13.82
C ASP A 52 4.26 1.06 -13.23
N VAL A 53 3.34 0.58 -14.06
CA VAL A 53 2.22 -0.27 -13.60
C VAL A 53 2.41 -1.69 -14.12
N LEU A 54 2.31 -2.68 -13.23
CA LEU A 54 2.48 -4.08 -13.60
C LEU A 54 1.27 -4.62 -14.38
N ALA A 55 1.55 -5.25 -15.51
CA ALA A 55 0.58 -5.79 -16.45
C ALA A 55 0.88 -7.25 -16.80
N THR A 56 -0.16 -7.99 -17.15
CA THR A 56 -0.04 -9.38 -17.65
C THR A 56 -0.03 -9.45 -19.17
N MET A 57 -0.53 -8.41 -19.84
CA MET A 57 -0.61 -8.32 -21.29
C MET A 57 -0.25 -6.91 -21.75
N PRO A 58 0.32 -6.76 -22.96
CA PRO A 58 0.55 -5.45 -23.55
C PRO A 58 -0.80 -4.76 -23.80
N MET A 59 -0.88 -3.46 -23.49
CA MET A 59 -2.07 -2.66 -23.77
C MET A 59 -1.68 -1.21 -24.10
N HIS A 60 -2.56 -0.53 -24.84
CA HIS A 60 -2.34 0.86 -25.21
C HIS A 60 -2.41 1.78 -23.98
N GLN A 61 -1.29 2.45 -23.73
CA GLN A 61 -1.11 3.45 -22.70
C GLN A 61 -2.01 4.67 -22.97
N GLY A 62 -2.83 5.04 -21.99
CA GLY A 62 -3.77 6.17 -22.12
C GLY A 62 -3.30 7.46 -21.44
N MET A 63 -2.21 7.42 -20.66
CA MET A 63 -1.77 8.52 -19.81
C MET A 63 -0.29 8.81 -20.01
N ARG A 64 0.08 10.09 -20.10
CA ARG A 64 1.48 10.53 -20.19
C ARG A 64 2.20 10.19 -18.87
N HIS A 65 3.43 9.70 -18.97
CA HIS A 65 4.30 9.32 -17.83
C HIS A 65 3.86 8.08 -17.02
N VAL A 66 3.00 7.24 -17.60
CA VAL A 66 2.55 5.99 -16.97
C VAL A 66 2.82 4.79 -17.87
N ASP A 67 3.92 4.09 -17.69
CA ASP A 67 4.24 2.94 -18.54
C ASP A 67 3.70 1.64 -17.94
N LEU A 68 3.44 0.67 -18.81
CA LEU A 68 2.94 -0.64 -18.43
C LEU A 68 4.04 -1.66 -18.63
N HIS A 69 4.42 -2.33 -17.54
CA HIS A 69 5.45 -3.35 -17.57
C HIS A 69 4.80 -4.72 -17.55
N VAL A 70 4.94 -5.43 -18.67
CA VAL A 70 4.42 -6.78 -18.81
C VAL A 70 5.35 -7.72 -18.06
N VAL A 71 4.83 -8.38 -17.02
CA VAL A 71 5.58 -9.35 -16.22
C VAL A 71 5.31 -10.77 -16.70
N PRO A 72 6.30 -11.67 -16.65
CA PRO A 72 6.08 -13.07 -16.99
C PRO A 72 5.18 -13.70 -15.93
N LEU A 73 4.04 -14.22 -16.37
CA LEU A 73 3.15 -15.04 -15.54
C LEU A 73 3.70 -16.46 -15.46
N ALA A 74 3.70 -17.03 -14.26
CA ALA A 74 3.99 -18.45 -14.10
C ALA A 74 2.72 -19.30 -14.34
N GLU A 75 2.92 -20.53 -14.81
CA GLU A 75 1.85 -21.51 -14.88
C GLU A 75 1.37 -21.87 -13.46
N ALA A 76 0.06 -21.97 -13.25
CA ALA A 76 -0.59 -22.33 -11.99
C ALA A 76 -0.58 -21.29 -10.84
N GLY A 77 -0.43 -19.99 -11.14
CA GLY A 77 -0.76 -18.91 -10.19
C GLY A 77 0.23 -18.73 -9.03
N HIS A 78 1.44 -19.26 -9.17
CA HIS A 78 2.59 -18.99 -8.31
C HIS A 78 3.67 -18.26 -9.13
N ASP A 79 3.57 -16.94 -9.23
CA ASP A 79 4.52 -16.13 -9.98
C ASP A 79 5.95 -16.31 -9.45
N ASP A 80 6.87 -16.66 -10.35
CA ASP A 80 8.30 -16.77 -10.05
C ASP A 80 8.97 -15.40 -10.21
N PHE A 81 8.97 -14.62 -9.13
CA PHE A 81 9.57 -13.29 -9.10
C PHE A 81 11.08 -13.26 -9.37
N SER A 82 11.77 -14.41 -9.32
CA SER A 82 13.20 -14.48 -9.67
C SER A 82 13.45 -14.25 -11.17
N ARG A 83 12.44 -14.55 -12.01
CA ARG A 83 12.49 -14.38 -13.48
C ARG A 83 12.05 -13.00 -13.93
N TRP A 84 11.51 -12.21 -13.02
CA TRP A 84 11.01 -10.88 -13.36
C TRP A 84 12.17 -9.93 -13.63
N PRO A 85 12.08 -9.08 -14.66
CA PRO A 85 13.11 -8.07 -14.90
C PRO A 85 13.22 -7.15 -13.69
N ARG A 86 14.45 -6.75 -13.34
CA ARG A 86 14.64 -5.73 -12.30
C ARG A 86 14.23 -4.38 -12.87
N LEU A 87 13.23 -3.77 -12.25
CA LEU A 87 12.82 -2.41 -12.55
C LEU A 87 13.56 -1.44 -11.62
N THR A 88 13.65 -0.18 -12.01
CA THR A 88 14.18 0.87 -11.12
C THR A 88 12.99 1.65 -10.55
N ALA A 89 12.76 1.53 -9.25
CA ALA A 89 11.68 2.23 -8.57
C ALA A 89 12.14 2.75 -7.20
N ASP A 90 11.70 3.95 -6.83
CA ASP A 90 12.00 4.56 -5.54
C ASP A 90 10.87 4.25 -4.53
N ILE A 91 9.63 4.23 -5.02
CA ILE A 91 8.41 3.99 -4.25
C ILE A 91 7.62 2.87 -4.92
N ALA A 92 7.14 1.91 -4.14
CA ALA A 92 6.19 0.90 -4.60
C ALA A 92 4.85 0.98 -3.85
N VAL A 93 3.75 0.82 -4.58
CA VAL A 93 2.39 0.71 -4.03
C VAL A 93 1.79 -0.62 -4.47
N VAL A 94 1.46 -1.48 -3.52
CA VAL A 94 0.87 -2.80 -3.74
C VAL A 94 -0.57 -2.80 -3.23
N MET A 95 -1.51 -3.21 -4.07
CA MET A 95 -2.94 -3.25 -3.74
C MET A 95 -3.55 -4.59 -4.12
N PHE A 96 -4.47 -5.10 -3.30
CA PHE A 96 -5.12 -6.39 -3.53
C PHE A 96 -6.59 -6.21 -3.96
N ASP A 97 -6.82 -5.50 -5.06
CA ASP A 97 -8.17 -5.28 -5.59
C ASP A 97 -8.47 -6.20 -6.77
N PRO A 98 -9.50 -7.07 -6.73
CA PRO A 98 -9.75 -7.98 -7.84
C PRO A 98 -10.22 -7.22 -9.10
N PRO A 99 -9.86 -7.69 -10.30
CA PRO A 99 -10.29 -7.07 -11.54
C PRO A 99 -11.80 -7.21 -11.74
N ARG A 100 -12.44 -6.16 -12.26
CA ARG A 100 -13.87 -6.20 -12.59
C ARG A 100 -14.09 -7.01 -13.87
N MET A 101 -15.02 -7.97 -13.83
CA MET A 101 -15.26 -8.92 -14.94
C MET A 101 -15.60 -8.25 -16.29
N PHE A 102 -16.19 -7.06 -16.26
CA PHE A 102 -16.70 -6.36 -17.45
C PHE A 102 -15.74 -5.34 -18.08
N TYR A 103 -14.61 -5.02 -17.45
CA TYR A 103 -13.65 -4.04 -17.98
C TYR A 103 -12.40 -4.75 -18.49
N GLY A 104 -12.32 -4.96 -19.81
CA GLY A 104 -11.22 -5.70 -20.45
C GLY A 104 -9.82 -5.15 -20.15
N ARG A 105 -9.68 -3.84 -19.93
CA ARG A 105 -8.41 -3.19 -19.54
C ARG A 105 -7.90 -3.66 -18.18
N GLU A 106 -8.79 -3.92 -17.22
CA GLU A 106 -8.39 -4.36 -15.87
C GLU A 106 -7.88 -5.80 -15.86
N LYS A 107 -8.34 -6.66 -16.79
CA LYS A 107 -7.86 -8.05 -16.92
C LYS A 107 -6.40 -8.13 -17.39
N ALA A 108 -5.94 -7.09 -18.07
CA ALA A 108 -4.58 -7.00 -18.57
C ALA A 108 -3.59 -6.47 -17.52
N LEU A 109 -4.07 -6.06 -16.34
CA LEU A 109 -3.24 -5.63 -15.22
C LEU A 109 -2.94 -6.81 -14.30
N TRP A 110 -1.72 -6.83 -13.75
CA TRP A 110 -1.33 -7.87 -12.79
C TRP A 110 -1.93 -7.59 -11.42
N THR A 111 -2.58 -8.61 -10.84
CA THR A 111 -3.21 -8.53 -9.52
C THR A 111 -2.43 -9.40 -8.53
N PRO A 112 -1.78 -8.81 -7.50
CA PRO A 112 -1.07 -9.58 -6.49
C PRO A 112 -2.05 -10.38 -5.64
N ARG A 113 -1.58 -11.51 -5.11
CA ARG A 113 -2.27 -12.26 -4.07
C ARG A 113 -1.59 -12.10 -2.71
N PRO A 114 -2.32 -12.08 -1.58
CA PRO A 114 -1.72 -11.83 -0.27
C PRO A 114 -0.57 -12.79 0.10
N ASP A 115 -0.66 -14.05 -0.31
CA ASP A 115 0.36 -15.10 -0.12
C ASP A 115 1.67 -14.83 -0.87
N GLN A 116 1.63 -14.03 -1.94
CA GLN A 116 2.80 -13.68 -2.74
C GLN A 116 3.55 -12.45 -2.19
N LEU A 117 3.01 -11.79 -1.16
CA LEU A 117 3.52 -10.52 -0.68
C LEU A 117 4.98 -10.55 -0.20
N PRO A 118 5.46 -11.57 0.54
CA PRO A 118 6.86 -11.63 0.94
C PRO A 118 7.82 -11.73 -0.25
N ALA A 119 7.48 -12.58 -1.22
CA ALA A 119 8.30 -12.79 -2.43
C ALA A 119 8.29 -11.55 -3.34
N LEU A 120 7.12 -10.93 -3.52
CA LEU A 120 6.98 -9.64 -4.21
C LEU A 120 7.78 -8.55 -3.51
N GLY A 121 7.71 -8.47 -2.18
CA GLY A 121 8.46 -7.51 -1.38
C GLY A 121 9.97 -7.65 -1.55
N ALA A 122 10.49 -8.88 -1.56
CA ALA A 122 11.91 -9.14 -1.82
C ALA A 122 12.32 -8.72 -3.24
N TRP A 123 11.49 -9.01 -4.25
CA TRP A 123 11.75 -8.53 -5.62
C TRP A 123 11.72 -7.01 -5.72
N LEU A 124 10.77 -6.35 -5.05
CA LEU A 124 10.69 -4.89 -4.99
C LEU A 124 11.91 -4.27 -4.31
N ALA A 125 12.38 -4.86 -3.19
CA ALA A 125 13.62 -4.42 -2.54
C ALA A 125 14.83 -4.51 -3.51
N ASN A 126 14.90 -5.58 -4.32
CA ASN A 126 15.90 -5.73 -5.37
C ASN A 126 15.75 -4.73 -6.54
N CYS A 127 14.56 -4.12 -6.70
CA CYS A 127 14.31 -3.01 -7.64
C CYS A 127 14.78 -1.64 -7.10
N GLY A 128 15.32 -1.60 -5.87
CA GLY A 128 15.89 -0.40 -5.26
C GLY A 128 14.89 0.48 -4.52
N ILE A 129 13.70 -0.04 -4.18
CA ILE A 129 12.70 0.77 -3.48
C ILE A 129 13.20 1.16 -2.08
N HIS A 130 12.90 2.39 -1.68
CA HIS A 130 13.11 2.85 -0.30
C HIS A 130 11.78 2.95 0.45
N THR A 131 10.65 3.10 -0.26
CA THR A 131 9.32 3.20 0.34
C THR A 131 8.37 2.15 -0.24
N LEU A 132 7.76 1.34 0.62
CA LEU A 132 6.71 0.39 0.25
C LEU A 132 5.39 0.79 0.93
N ALA A 133 4.33 0.98 0.15
CA ALA A 133 2.97 1.10 0.67
C ALA A 133 2.13 -0.10 0.24
N VAL A 134 1.56 -0.83 1.20
CA VAL A 134 0.71 -1.99 0.95
C VAL A 134 -0.70 -1.68 1.42
N VAL A 135 -1.67 -1.71 0.50
CA VAL A 135 -3.08 -1.49 0.82
C VAL A 135 -3.78 -2.84 0.88
N LEU A 136 -3.94 -3.33 2.11
CA LEU A 136 -4.56 -4.61 2.41
C LEU A 136 -6.06 -4.39 2.68
N PRO A 137 -6.95 -4.99 1.88
CA PRO A 137 -8.33 -5.16 2.29
C PRO A 137 -8.38 -6.26 3.36
N HIS A 138 -8.77 -5.92 4.59
CA HIS A 138 -8.95 -6.93 5.64
C HIS A 138 -10.43 -7.32 5.78
N ALA A 139 -10.66 -8.58 6.13
CA ALA A 139 -11.98 -9.08 6.50
C ALA A 139 -12.31 -8.65 7.95
N GLN A 140 -13.52 -8.12 8.15
CA GLN A 140 -14.02 -7.69 9.46
C GLN A 140 -14.06 -8.89 10.44
N GLY A 141 -13.61 -8.70 11.68
CA GLY A 141 -13.73 -9.68 12.77
C GLY A 141 -12.64 -10.75 12.89
N SER A 142 -11.55 -10.68 12.12
CA SER A 142 -10.54 -11.76 12.07
C SER A 142 -9.36 -11.64 13.06
N LEU A 143 -9.18 -10.51 13.76
CA LEU A 143 -7.98 -10.28 14.58
C LEU A 143 -8.27 -9.51 15.89
N PRO A 144 -7.66 -9.91 17.03
CA PRO A 144 -7.61 -9.12 18.26
C PRO A 144 -7.06 -7.69 18.05
N GLU A 145 -7.55 -6.72 18.82
CA GLU A 145 -7.26 -5.28 18.64
C GLU A 145 -5.75 -4.94 18.68
N SER A 146 -4.95 -5.67 19.47
CA SER A 146 -3.48 -5.52 19.53
C SER A 146 -2.77 -5.90 18.23
N LEU A 147 -3.34 -6.82 17.45
CA LEU A 147 -2.81 -7.21 16.13
C LEU A 147 -3.32 -6.30 15.02
N LYS A 148 -4.43 -5.57 15.23
CA LYS A 148 -4.93 -4.57 14.27
C LYS A 148 -4.05 -3.32 14.19
N SER A 149 -3.31 -3.00 15.24
CA SER A 149 -2.36 -1.88 15.30
C SER A 149 -0.89 -2.27 15.04
N GLY A 150 -0.53 -3.55 15.21
CA GLY A 150 0.81 -4.09 14.91
C GLY A 150 0.88 -4.89 13.60
N LEU A 151 2.03 -5.51 13.32
CA LEU A 151 2.18 -6.48 12.23
C LEU A 151 1.36 -7.73 12.58
N ALA A 152 0.33 -8.03 11.79
CA ALA A 152 -0.69 -9.02 12.16
C ALA A 152 -0.30 -10.45 11.79
N ASN A 153 0.56 -10.62 10.79
CA ASN A 153 0.91 -11.92 10.24
C ASN A 153 2.42 -12.02 9.97
N LEU A 154 2.92 -13.25 9.80
CA LEU A 154 4.32 -13.53 9.46
C LEU A 154 4.73 -12.85 8.15
N ASP A 155 3.82 -12.73 7.18
CA ASP A 155 4.09 -12.06 5.90
C ASP A 155 4.40 -10.57 6.08
N GLU A 156 3.71 -9.90 7.00
CA GLU A 156 3.95 -8.49 7.30
C GLU A 156 5.25 -8.29 8.09
N HIS A 157 5.60 -9.23 8.98
CA HIS A 157 6.90 -9.26 9.64
C HIS A 157 8.04 -9.47 8.63
N ALA A 158 7.84 -10.33 7.63
CA ALA A 158 8.80 -10.52 6.55
C ALA A 158 9.02 -9.22 5.76
N LEU A 159 7.95 -8.45 5.48
CA LEU A 159 8.08 -7.13 4.85
C LEU A 159 8.84 -6.12 5.72
N ALA A 160 8.58 -6.10 7.02
CA ALA A 160 9.26 -5.19 7.94
C ALA A 160 10.76 -5.51 8.11
N ALA A 161 11.15 -6.75 7.82
CA ALA A 161 12.56 -7.18 7.82
C ALA A 161 13.30 -6.87 6.52
N LEU A 162 12.60 -6.43 5.46
CA LEU A 162 13.24 -6.02 4.20
C LEU A 162 14.07 -4.75 4.42
N PRO A 163 15.15 -4.55 3.64
CA PRO A 163 16.01 -3.36 3.73
C PRO A 163 15.35 -2.14 3.07
N ILE A 164 14.17 -1.75 3.56
CA ILE A 164 13.39 -0.60 3.10
C ILE A 164 13.35 0.48 4.17
N ASP A 165 13.55 1.74 3.77
CA ASP A 165 13.56 2.88 4.70
C ASP A 165 12.17 3.13 5.32
N ARG A 166 11.10 2.84 4.57
CA ARG A 166 9.73 3.16 4.95
C ARG A 166 8.75 2.09 4.49
N LEU A 167 8.01 1.52 5.43
CA LEU A 167 6.90 0.60 5.18
C LEU A 167 5.59 1.23 5.67
N ILE A 168 4.58 1.28 4.81
CA ILE A 168 3.24 1.80 5.15
C ILE A 168 2.23 0.69 4.86
N LEU A 169 1.63 0.13 5.92
CA LEU A 169 0.55 -0.85 5.80
C LEU A 169 -0.78 -0.15 6.01
N VAL A 170 -1.62 -0.10 4.98
CA VAL A 170 -2.96 0.51 5.02
C VAL A 170 -4.01 -0.58 5.07
N ARG A 171 -4.65 -0.74 6.23
CA ARG A 171 -5.69 -1.75 6.44
C ARG A 171 -7.07 -1.14 6.22
N SER A 172 -7.61 -1.31 5.02
CA SER A 172 -8.97 -0.82 4.70
C SER A 172 -10.02 -1.89 4.98
N ALA A 173 -11.11 -1.52 5.66
CA ALA A 173 -12.19 -2.47 5.93
C ALA A 173 -12.96 -2.73 4.65
N ARG A 174 -13.10 -4.00 4.26
CA ARG A 174 -13.99 -4.38 3.16
C ARG A 174 -15.39 -4.62 3.67
N LYS A 175 -16.38 -4.16 2.88
CA LYS A 175 -17.72 -4.72 2.92
C LYS A 175 -17.58 -6.21 2.56
N PRO A 176 -18.01 -7.17 3.40
CA PRO A 176 -17.99 -8.57 3.00
C PRO A 176 -18.69 -8.69 1.65
N ALA A 177 -18.01 -9.32 0.69
CA ALA A 177 -18.59 -9.54 -0.63
C ALA A 177 -19.93 -10.24 -0.42
N ARG A 178 -21.00 -9.66 -0.98
CA ARG A 178 -22.34 -10.24 -0.88
C ARG A 178 -22.23 -11.59 -1.58
N ALA A 179 -22.13 -12.67 -0.79
CA ALA A 179 -22.09 -14.02 -1.34
C ALA A 179 -23.24 -14.14 -2.33
N ALA A 180 -23.01 -14.64 -3.53
CA ALA A 180 -24.09 -14.91 -4.46
C ALA A 180 -24.97 -15.99 -3.81
N HIS A 181 -26.08 -15.59 -3.19
CA HIS A 181 -27.01 -16.49 -2.53
C HIS A 181 -27.66 -17.35 -3.61
N ARG A 182 -27.10 -18.55 -3.83
CA ARG A 182 -27.56 -19.49 -4.87
C ARG A 182 -28.84 -20.21 -4.43
N HIS A 183 -29.13 -20.28 -3.12
CA HIS A 183 -30.33 -20.92 -2.58
C HIS A 183 -31.22 -20.00 -1.72
N PRO A 184 -32.54 -20.30 -1.62
CA PRO A 184 -33.47 -19.55 -0.77
C PRO A 184 -33.14 -19.65 0.73
N LEU A 185 -32.50 -20.74 1.17
CA LEU A 185 -32.02 -20.89 2.56
C LEU A 185 -30.83 -19.95 2.87
N ASP A 186 -29.97 -19.66 1.89
CA ASP A 186 -28.88 -18.67 2.05
C ASP A 186 -29.44 -17.26 2.26
N ARG A 187 -30.61 -16.95 1.68
CA ARG A 187 -31.30 -15.67 1.90
C ARG A 187 -31.84 -15.56 3.31
N LEU A 188 -32.34 -16.66 3.88
CA LEU A 188 -32.84 -16.69 5.25
C LEU A 188 -31.68 -16.55 6.25
N ALA A 189 -30.54 -17.22 5.99
CA ALA A 189 -29.31 -17.05 6.76
C ALA A 189 -28.78 -15.61 6.66
N GLY A 190 -28.76 -15.02 5.46
CA GLY A 190 -28.37 -13.62 5.27
C GLY A 190 -29.32 -12.61 5.93
N TRP A 191 -30.60 -12.96 6.10
CA TRP A 191 -31.59 -12.15 6.82
C TRP A 191 -31.43 -12.28 8.33
N MET A 192 -31.29 -13.49 8.87
CA MET A 192 -31.01 -13.71 10.30
C MET A 192 -29.67 -13.10 10.75
N LEU A 193 -28.60 -13.26 9.96
CA LEU A 193 -27.30 -12.62 10.19
C LEU A 193 -27.31 -11.11 9.89
N GLY A 194 -28.37 -10.60 9.27
CA GLY A 194 -28.59 -9.17 9.06
C GLY A 194 -28.95 -8.43 10.36
N VAL A 195 -29.56 -9.12 11.32
CA VAL A 195 -29.97 -8.56 12.61
C VAL A 195 -28.74 -8.32 13.51
N THR A 196 -27.72 -9.18 13.45
CA THR A 196 -26.44 -9.00 14.16
C THR A 196 -25.52 -7.94 13.54
N ARG A 197 -25.84 -7.44 12.33
CA ARG A 197 -25.08 -6.37 11.64
C ARG A 197 -25.09 -5.04 12.40
N PHE A 198 -25.95 -4.90 13.41
CA PHE A 198 -26.00 -3.76 14.32
C PHE A 198 -24.90 -3.78 15.42
N MET A 199 -24.08 -4.84 15.50
CA MET A 199 -22.98 -4.95 16.48
C MET A 199 -21.57 -4.73 15.90
N VAL A 200 -21.44 -4.21 14.67
CA VAL A 200 -20.13 -3.82 14.12
C VAL A 200 -19.85 -2.36 14.50
N PRO A 201 -18.74 -2.05 15.20
CA PRO A 201 -18.37 -0.68 15.49
C PRO A 201 -18.36 0.18 14.22
N ALA A 202 -18.98 1.35 14.27
CA ALA A 202 -19.09 2.24 13.10
C ALA A 202 -17.72 2.58 12.47
N SER A 203 -16.64 2.49 13.25
CA SER A 203 -15.25 2.68 12.85
C SER A 203 -14.68 1.62 11.91
N GLU A 204 -15.41 0.52 11.63
CA GLU A 204 -14.99 -0.55 10.71
C GLU A 204 -15.81 -0.55 9.41
N GLN A 205 -16.58 0.50 9.12
CA GLN A 205 -17.37 0.59 7.90
C GLN A 205 -16.51 0.75 6.63
N PRO A 206 -16.97 0.22 5.47
CA PRO A 206 -16.23 0.33 4.22
C PRO A 206 -16.08 1.79 3.79
N VAL A 207 -14.83 2.19 3.55
CA VAL A 207 -14.46 3.53 3.12
C VAL A 207 -14.48 3.64 1.58
N ARG A 208 -14.86 4.81 1.06
CA ARG A 208 -14.80 5.09 -0.39
C ARG A 208 -13.35 5.00 -0.89
N ALA A 209 -13.13 4.30 -2.00
CA ALA A 209 -11.82 4.13 -2.63
C ALA A 209 -11.04 5.45 -2.85
N ALA A 210 -11.73 6.52 -3.26
CA ALA A 210 -11.11 7.83 -3.45
C ALA A 210 -10.49 8.41 -2.16
N ARG A 211 -11.10 8.17 -1.00
CA ARG A 211 -10.59 8.64 0.29
C ARG A 211 -9.40 7.81 0.75
N VAL A 212 -9.41 6.50 0.49
CA VAL A 212 -8.24 5.64 0.73
C VAL A 212 -7.07 6.06 -0.16
N ALA A 213 -7.33 6.37 -1.44
CA ALA A 213 -6.31 6.87 -2.35
C ALA A 213 -5.70 8.20 -1.88
N GLU A 214 -6.54 9.11 -1.37
CA GLU A 214 -6.07 10.38 -0.79
C GLU A 214 -5.22 10.15 0.47
N LEU A 215 -5.62 9.20 1.32
CA LEU A 215 -4.84 8.82 2.50
C LEU A 215 -3.48 8.25 2.12
N VAL A 216 -3.41 7.36 1.12
CA VAL A 216 -2.14 6.78 0.63
C VAL A 216 -1.22 7.87 0.08
N ASP A 217 -1.73 8.79 -0.74
CA ASP A 217 -0.98 9.95 -1.27
C ASP A 217 -0.40 10.80 -0.14
N LEU A 218 -1.20 11.15 0.87
CA LEU A 218 -0.70 11.91 2.01
C LEU A 218 0.25 11.12 2.90
N ALA A 219 0.01 9.82 3.12
CA ALA A 219 0.86 8.97 3.94
C ALA A 219 2.26 8.81 3.34
N LEU A 220 2.34 8.64 2.01
CA LEU A 220 3.62 8.61 1.29
C LEU A 220 4.43 9.90 1.47
N HIS A 221 3.76 11.04 1.66
CA HIS A 221 4.41 12.34 1.79
C HIS A 221 4.73 12.73 3.24
N GLU A 222 3.82 12.48 4.18
CA GLU A 222 3.88 13.02 5.55
C GLU A 222 4.50 12.04 6.56
N LEU A 223 4.48 10.72 6.31
CA LEU A 223 5.03 9.76 7.27
C LEU A 223 6.56 9.74 7.18
N PRO A 224 7.28 9.74 8.32
CA PRO A 224 8.74 9.63 8.34
C PRO A 224 9.21 8.22 7.97
N ARG A 225 10.53 8.01 7.94
CA ARG A 225 11.11 6.66 7.82
C ARG A 225 10.63 5.74 8.96
N GLY A 226 10.59 4.43 8.72
CA GLY A 226 10.09 3.42 9.65
C GLY A 226 8.84 2.68 9.15
N SER A 227 8.35 1.76 9.98
CA SER A 227 7.15 0.96 9.71
C SER A 227 5.91 1.60 10.34
N HIS A 228 4.91 1.90 9.52
CA HIS A 228 3.66 2.55 9.92
C HIS A 228 2.48 1.67 9.56
N VAL A 229 1.63 1.37 10.54
CA VAL A 229 0.40 0.59 10.34
C VAL A 229 -0.79 1.50 10.52
N LEU A 230 -1.44 1.85 9.39
CA LEU A 230 -2.69 2.60 9.38
C LEU A 230 -3.85 1.62 9.62
N ALA A 231 -4.18 1.47 10.90
CA ALA A 231 -5.26 0.59 11.37
C ALA A 231 -6.63 1.00 10.79
N PRO A 232 -7.60 0.08 10.73
CA PRO A 232 -8.92 0.33 10.11
C PRO A 232 -9.65 1.54 10.67
N ALA A 233 -9.62 1.71 12.00
CA ALA A 233 -10.25 2.84 12.67
C ALA A 233 -9.60 4.18 12.28
N LEU A 234 -8.28 4.22 12.11
CA LEU A 234 -7.56 5.42 11.65
C LEU A 234 -7.93 5.74 10.19
N VAL A 235 -8.00 4.72 9.32
CA VAL A 235 -8.42 4.87 7.92
C VAL A 235 -9.85 5.40 7.84
N TRP A 236 -10.74 4.87 8.68
CA TRP A 236 -12.13 5.34 8.75
C TRP A 236 -12.22 6.79 9.25
N GLN A 237 -11.53 7.14 10.35
CA GLN A 237 -11.50 8.51 10.88
C GLN A 237 -10.94 9.50 9.85
N ALA A 238 -9.84 9.16 9.19
CA ALA A 238 -9.24 9.97 8.13
C ALA A 238 -10.19 10.19 6.94
N ALA A 239 -11.08 9.24 6.67
CA ALA A 239 -12.06 9.36 5.61
C ALA A 239 -13.21 10.33 5.92
N GLN A 240 -13.48 10.64 7.19
CA GLN A 240 -14.64 11.47 7.60
C GLN A 240 -14.40 12.98 7.48
N GLY A 241 -13.14 13.45 7.52
CA GLY A 241 -12.81 14.89 7.50
C GLY A 241 -12.17 15.37 6.20
N ASP A 242 -11.73 16.63 6.16
CA ASP A 242 -10.98 17.17 5.02
C ASP A 242 -9.51 16.72 4.99
N SER A 243 -8.79 17.08 3.92
CA SER A 243 -7.37 16.76 3.75
C SER A 243 -6.49 17.26 4.91
N LEU A 244 -6.78 18.44 5.49
CA LEU A 244 -6.10 18.97 6.68
C LEU A 244 -6.35 18.13 7.94
N HIS A 245 -7.56 17.59 8.09
CA HIS A 245 -7.86 16.66 9.18
C HIS A 245 -7.04 15.38 9.03
N MET A 246 -6.98 14.83 7.83
CA MET A 246 -6.18 13.64 7.51
C MET A 246 -4.69 13.85 7.77
N ARG A 247 -4.12 14.99 7.38
CA ARG A 247 -2.71 15.33 7.69
C ARG A 247 -2.45 15.40 9.18
N ARG A 248 -3.35 16.02 9.96
CA ARG A 248 -3.21 16.09 11.42
C ARG A 248 -3.23 14.69 12.06
N LEU A 249 -4.11 13.81 11.59
CA LEU A 249 -4.16 12.42 12.06
C LEU A 249 -2.87 11.66 11.73
N LEU A 250 -2.35 11.78 10.50
CA LEU A 250 -1.09 11.14 10.10
C LEU A 250 0.10 11.64 10.91
N ARG A 251 0.20 12.94 11.17
CA ARG A 251 1.27 13.51 12.01
C ARG A 251 1.18 13.03 13.46
N ARG A 252 -0.03 12.95 14.01
CA ARG A 252 -0.25 12.40 15.35
C ARG A 252 0.14 10.93 15.42
N HIS A 253 -0.18 10.15 14.38
CA HIS A 253 0.23 8.75 14.28
C HIS A 253 1.75 8.61 14.21
N ALA A 254 2.41 9.38 13.35
CA ALA A 254 3.87 9.40 13.22
C ALA A 254 4.57 9.76 14.55
N ALA A 255 4.01 10.71 15.31
CA ALA A 255 4.55 11.12 16.61
C ALA A 255 4.33 10.07 17.73
N GLY A 256 3.32 9.19 17.61
CA GLY A 256 3.01 8.16 18.59
C GLY A 256 3.58 6.77 18.26
N GLY A 257 4.15 6.57 17.07
CA GLY A 257 4.51 5.26 16.51
C GLY A 257 5.99 4.86 16.56
N THR A 258 6.88 5.64 17.18
CA THR A 258 8.30 5.28 17.29
C THR A 258 8.55 4.26 18.39
N GLY A 259 8.55 2.97 18.03
CA GLY A 259 9.19 1.91 18.79
C GLY A 259 8.86 0.51 18.27
N PRO A 260 9.84 -0.37 17.99
CA PRO A 260 9.59 -1.80 17.86
C PRO A 260 9.21 -2.32 19.26
N GLN A 261 7.93 -2.58 19.51
CA GLN A 261 7.52 -3.36 20.69
C GLN A 261 7.83 -4.84 20.42
N ALA A 262 9.12 -5.19 20.51
CA ALA A 262 9.53 -6.52 20.90
C ALA A 262 9.24 -6.65 22.39
N GLY A 263 8.30 -7.52 22.76
CA GLY A 263 8.06 -7.90 24.14
C GLY A 263 9.33 -8.49 24.76
N ALA A 264 10.08 -7.67 25.49
CA ALA A 264 10.99 -8.14 26.52
C ALA A 264 10.21 -8.19 27.84
N PRO A 265 10.05 -9.37 28.47
CA PRO A 265 9.49 -9.42 29.81
C PRO A 265 10.42 -8.65 30.77
N ALA A 266 9.83 -7.76 31.56
CA ALA A 266 10.55 -7.03 32.59
C ALA A 266 11.21 -8.00 33.58
N PRO A 267 12.47 -7.77 33.99
CA PRO A 267 13.11 -8.62 34.99
C PRO A 267 12.37 -8.48 36.33
N ALA A 268 11.96 -9.62 36.88
CA ALA A 268 11.34 -9.70 38.19
C ALA A 268 12.30 -9.15 39.27
N THR A 269 11.86 -8.11 39.97
CA THR A 269 12.51 -7.58 41.17
C THR A 269 12.61 -8.69 42.22
N PRO A 270 13.81 -9.01 42.77
CA PRO A 270 13.91 -9.99 43.84
C PRO A 270 13.27 -9.42 45.12
N ALA A 271 12.36 -10.20 45.71
CA ALA A 271 11.78 -9.93 47.01
C ALA A 271 12.87 -9.93 48.09
N ARG A 272 12.90 -8.86 48.91
CA ARG A 272 13.73 -8.78 50.12
C ARG A 272 13.34 -9.89 51.10
N PRO A 273 14.31 -10.50 51.81
CA PRO A 273 14.00 -11.41 52.90
C PRO A 273 13.45 -10.62 54.09
N ALA A 274 12.30 -11.04 54.59
CA ALA A 274 11.83 -10.65 55.92
C ALA A 274 12.49 -11.59 56.96
N ALA A 275 12.87 -10.99 58.08
CA ALA A 275 13.54 -11.58 59.23
C ALA A 275 12.72 -12.69 59.92
#